data_AF-A0A848LM32-F1
#
_entry.id   AF-A0A848LM32-F1
#
_cell.length_a   1.000
_cell.length_b   1.000
_cell.length_c   1.000
_cell.angle_alpha   90.00
_cell.angle_beta   90.00
_cell.angle_gamma   90.00
#
_symmetry.space_group_name_H-M   'P 1'
#
loop_
_entity.id
_entity.type
_entity.pdbx_description
1 polymer ?
#
loop_
_entity_poly.entity_id
_entity_poly.type
_entity_poly.pdbx_seq_one_letter_code
_entity_poly.pdbx_strand_id
1 'polypeptide(L)'
;MFYVTYDLRAPGKNYESLWGRLAALGAKRVLESVWAVSVTGTATDVYNHLVPYIDNNDRLLVVNSADSTWTGRTVLADPRTV
;
A
#
# COMPACT_ATOMS: atom_id res chain seq x y z
N MET A 1 7.52 9.25 0.26
CA MET A 1 6.65 8.27 -0.45
C MET A 1 6.70 6.97 0.32
N PHE A 2 5.59 6.25 0.38
CA PHE A 2 5.51 4.97 1.08
C PHE A 2 5.11 3.87 0.12
N TYR A 3 5.71 2.69 0.30
CA TYR A 3 5.27 1.45 -0.31
C TYR A 3 4.50 0.63 0.70
N VAL A 4 3.30 0.21 0.32
CA VAL A 4 2.44 -0.67 1.08
C VAL A 4 2.40 -1.99 0.34
N THR A 5 2.85 -3.06 0.99
CA THR A 5 2.75 -4.42 0.45
C THR A 5 2.03 -5.32 1.44
N TYR A 6 1.27 -6.27 0.92
CA TYR A 6 0.47 -7.15 1.75
C TYR A 6 0.38 -8.58 1.19
N ASP A 7 0.15 -9.54 2.08
CA ASP A 7 -0.27 -10.90 1.72
C ASP A 7 -1.63 -11.14 2.37
N LEU A 8 -2.68 -11.25 1.55
CA LEU A 8 -4.03 -11.58 2.03
C LEU A 8 -4.23 -13.09 1.88
N ARG A 9 -4.48 -13.78 2.98
CA ARG A 9 -4.44 -15.26 3.09
C ARG A 9 -5.83 -15.87 3.33
N ALA A 10 -6.87 -15.05 3.44
CA ALA A 10 -8.25 -15.51 3.66
C ALA A 10 -8.96 -15.86 2.33
N PRO A 11 -9.54 -17.08 2.19
CA PRO A 11 -10.42 -17.40 1.08
C PRO A 11 -11.72 -16.57 1.14
N GLY A 12 -12.12 -15.96 0.02
CA GLY A 12 -13.45 -15.34 -0.14
C GLY A 12 -13.63 -13.94 0.44
N LYS A 13 -12.56 -13.19 0.74
CA LYS A 13 -12.69 -11.86 1.35
C LYS A 13 -12.63 -10.69 0.38
N ASN A 14 -13.45 -9.70 0.73
CA ASN A 14 -13.71 -8.51 -0.05
C ASN A 14 -12.57 -7.49 0.14
N TYR A 15 -11.64 -7.48 -0.83
CA TYR A 15 -10.45 -6.60 -0.86
C TYR A 15 -10.80 -5.12 -1.07
N GLU A 16 -12.06 -4.83 -1.39
CA GLU A 16 -12.58 -3.50 -1.69
C GLU A 16 -12.39 -2.51 -0.53
N SER A 17 -12.44 -2.96 0.72
CA SER A 17 -12.31 -2.05 1.87
C SER A 17 -10.88 -1.50 2.02
N LEU A 18 -9.87 -2.37 1.94
CA LEU A 18 -8.46 -1.99 1.93
C LEU A 18 -8.15 -1.14 0.70
N TRP A 19 -8.59 -1.57 -0.49
CA TRP A 19 -8.37 -0.83 -1.73
C TRP A 19 -9.07 0.53 -1.72
N GLY A 20 -10.28 0.61 -1.18
CA GLY A 20 -11.02 1.85 -1.01
C GLY A 20 -10.30 2.82 -0.07
N ARG A 21 -9.74 2.32 1.04
CA ARG A 21 -8.92 3.14 1.93
C ARG A 21 -7.64 3.63 1.25
N LEU A 22 -6.94 2.76 0.52
CA LEU A 22 -5.75 3.12 -0.24
C LEU A 22 -6.05 4.16 -1.32
N ALA A 23 -7.14 3.98 -2.08
CA ALA A 23 -7.59 4.94 -3.08
C ALA A 23 -7.94 6.29 -2.46
N ALA A 24 -8.61 6.31 -1.30
CA ALA A 24 -8.92 7.54 -0.58
C ALA A 24 -7.67 8.30 -0.09
N LEU A 25 -6.56 7.59 0.15
CA LEU A 25 -5.26 8.19 0.45
C LEU A 25 -4.50 8.66 -0.81
N GLY A 26 -5.09 8.51 -2.00
CA GLY A 26 -4.43 8.80 -3.27
C GLY A 26 -3.35 7.80 -3.64
N ALA A 27 -3.38 6.58 -3.08
CA ALA A 27 -2.41 5.55 -3.39
C ALA A 27 -2.61 5.01 -4.81
N LYS A 28 -1.50 4.72 -5.49
CA LYS A 28 -1.47 4.07 -6.81
C LYS A 28 -1.05 2.62 -6.65
N ARG A 29 -1.81 1.69 -7.23
CA ARG A 29 -1.45 0.27 -7.29
C ARG A 29 -0.33 0.11 -8.30
N VAL A 30 0.84 -0.34 -7.86
CA VAL A 30 2.04 -0.45 -8.71
C VAL A 30 2.33 -1.89 -9.11
N LEU A 31 1.95 -2.86 -8.27
CA LEU A 31 1.96 -4.30 -8.55
C LEU A 31 0.68 -4.94 -7.99
N GLU A 32 0.51 -6.26 -8.14
CA GLU A 32 -0.69 -6.97 -7.68
C GLU A 32 -0.97 -6.75 -6.19
N SER A 33 0.04 -6.84 -5.33
CA SER A 33 -0.11 -6.62 -3.89
C SER A 33 0.77 -5.51 -3.35
N VAL A 34 1.17 -4.57 -4.22
CA VAL A 34 2.00 -3.42 -3.84
C VAL A 34 1.35 -2.12 -4.32
N TRP A 35 1.24 -1.18 -3.38
CA TRP A 35 0.73 0.16 -3.60
C TRP A 35 1.78 1.18 -3.18
N ALA A 36 1.73 2.35 -3.82
CA ALA A 36 2.59 3.47 -3.51
C ALA A 36 1.72 4.69 -3.17
N VAL A 37 2.07 5.39 -2.09
CA VAL A 37 1.29 6.53 -1.60
C VAL A 37 2.21 7.69 -1.21
N SER A 38 1.85 8.90 -1.63
CA SER A 38 2.60 10.11 -1.32
C SER A 38 1.83 10.97 -0.31
N VAL A 39 2.05 10.69 0.96
CA VAL A 39 1.47 11.43 2.10
C VAL A 39 2.58 11.96 3.00
N THR A 40 2.27 12.97 3.82
CA THR A 40 3.13 13.43 4.91
C THR A 40 2.93 12.55 6.15
N GLY A 41 3.99 12.26 6.90
CA GLY A 41 3.91 11.49 8.14
C GLY A 41 4.96 10.39 8.20
N THR A 42 4.68 9.35 8.98
CA THR A 42 5.54 8.19 9.19
C THR A 42 4.95 6.91 8.58
N ALA A 43 5.78 5.87 8.43
CA ALA A 43 5.28 4.55 8.02
C ALA A 43 4.26 3.99 9.03
N THR A 44 4.42 4.32 10.32
CA THR A 44 3.48 3.95 11.40
C THR A 44 2.12 4.60 11.21
N ASP A 45 2.07 5.88 10.79
CA ASP A 45 0.79 6.55 10.53
C ASP A 45 0.03 5.88 9.38
N VAL A 46 0.75 5.57 8.29
CA VAL A 46 0.17 4.83 7.16
C VAL A 46 -0.29 3.43 7.60
N TYR A 47 0.52 2.72 8.38
CA TYR A 47 0.15 1.40 8.92
C TYR A 47 -1.13 1.48 9.76
N ASN A 48 -1.23 2.45 10.67
CA ASN A 48 -2.39 2.64 11.55
C ASN A 48 -3.68 2.94 10.75
N HIS A 49 -3.57 3.60 9.60
CA HIS A 49 -4.69 3.81 8.70
C HIS A 49 -5.17 2.55 7.97
N LEU A 50 -4.32 1.52 7.85
CA LEU A 50 -4.57 0.34 7.01
C LEU A 50 -4.82 -0.92 7.82
N VAL A 51 -4.19 -1.09 8.98
CA VAL A 51 -4.34 -2.28 9.83
C VAL A 51 -5.80 -2.63 10.20
N PRO A 52 -6.76 -1.69 10.35
CA PRO A 52 -8.16 -2.07 10.62
C PRO A 52 -8.83 -2.83 9.47
N TYR A 53 -8.25 -2.78 8.27
CA TYR A 53 -8.72 -3.45 7.06
C TYR A 53 -7.95 -4.75 6.76
N ILE A 54 -7.08 -5.19 7.68
CA ILE A 54 -6.24 -6.37 7.55
C ILE A 54 -6.68 -7.40 8.59
N ASP A 55 -6.85 -8.66 8.18
CA ASP A 55 -7.21 -9.71 9.12
C ASP A 55 -6.01 -10.21 9.93
N ASN A 56 -6.28 -10.83 11.07
CA ASN A 56 -5.26 -11.35 11.98
C ASN A 56 -4.30 -12.38 11.34
N ASN A 57 -4.71 -13.06 10.28
CA ASN A 57 -3.90 -14.06 9.57
C ASN A 57 -3.22 -13.51 8.30
N ASP A 58 -3.47 -12.25 7.96
CA ASP A 58 -2.89 -11.54 6.82
C ASP A 58 -1.58 -10.86 7.20
N ARG A 59 -0.91 -10.27 6.21
CA ARG A 59 0.36 -9.57 6.40
C ARG A 59 0.29 -8.19 5.78
N LEU A 60 0.85 -7.21 6.47
CA LEU A 60 0.97 -5.83 6.01
C LEU A 60 2.38 -5.32 6.33
N LEU A 61 3.05 -4.75 5.33
CA LEU A 61 4.33 -4.08 5.46
C LEU A 61 4.24 -2.69 4.82
N VAL A 62 4.70 -1.68 5.56
CA VAL A 62 4.82 -0.31 5.07
C VAL A 62 6.28 0.11 5.12
N VAL A 63 6.79 0.57 3.97
CA VAL A 63 8.18 1.01 3.80
C VAL A 63 8.20 2.49 3.44
N ASN A 64 8.95 3.30 4.18
CA ASN A 64 9.25 4.67 3.79
C ASN A 64 10.41 4.68 2.80
N SER A 65 10.20 5.18 1.58
CA SER A 65 11.24 5.31 0.56
C SER A 65 11.87 6.70 0.49
N ALA A 66 11.56 7.61 1.42
CA ALA A 66 12.17 8.95 1.45
C ALA A 66 13.71 8.88 1.49
N ASP A 67 14.26 7.90 2.21
CA ASP A 67 15.71 7.73 2.39
C ASP A 67 16.29 6.61 1.49
N SER A 68 15.49 6.04 0.57
CA SER A 68 15.89 4.90 -0.26
C SER A 68 15.26 4.95 -1.65
N THR A 69 16.10 4.92 -2.68
CA THR A 69 15.62 4.90 -4.08
C THR A 69 14.97 3.57 -4.44
N TRP A 70 14.04 3.59 -5.39
CA TRP A 70 13.42 2.39 -5.96
C TRP A 70 13.41 2.47 -7.49
N THR A 71 13.29 1.32 -8.16
CA THR A 71 13.08 1.22 -9.61
C THR A 71 12.15 0.05 -9.92
N GLY A 72 11.52 0.04 -11.10
CA GLY A 72 10.58 -1.00 -11.52
C GLY A 72 10.53 -1.16 -13.03
N ARG A 73 10.03 -2.32 -13.49
CA ARG A 73 9.84 -2.65 -14.91
C ARG A 73 8.37 -3.00 -15.15
N THR A 74 7.73 -2.29 -16.08
CA THR A 74 6.32 -2.52 -16.48
C THR A 74 5.36 -2.52 -15.28
N VAL A 75 5.49 -1.52 -14.40
CA VAL A 75 4.57 -1.34 -13.25
C VAL A 75 3.16 -0.97 -13.72
N LEU A 76 2.14 -1.32 -12.93
CA LEU A 76 0.74 -1.03 -13.24
C LEU A 76 0.45 0.48 -13.31
N ALA A 77 1.13 1.26 -12.46
CA ALA A 77 1.08 2.72 -12.46
C ALA A 77 2.44 3.28 -12.02
N ASP A 78 2.85 4.41 -12.60
CA ASP A 78 4.02 5.16 -12.11
C ASP A 78 3.59 6.04 -10.92
N PRO A 79 4.11 5.81 -9.70
CA PRO A 79 3.76 6.60 -8.53
C PRO A 79 4.40 8.00 -8.50
N ARG A 80 5.27 8.33 -9.46
CA ARG A 80 5.91 9.67 -9.58
C ARG A 80 5.11 10.65 -10.43
N THR A 81 4.19 10.15 -11.24
CA THR A 81 3.34 11.02 -12.06
C THR A 81 2.16 11.50 -11.23
N VAL A 82 1.64 12.69 -11.54
CA VAL A 82 0.39 13.19 -10.97
C VAL A 82 -0.79 12.38 -11.50
#